data_AF-R6GR07-F1
#
_entry.id   AF-R6GR07-F1
#
_cell.length_a   1.000
_cell.length_b   1.000
_cell.length_c   1.000
_cell.angle_alpha   90.00
_cell.angle_beta   90.00
_cell.angle_gamma   90.00
#
_symmetry.space_group_name_H-M   'P 1'
#
loop_
_entity.id
_entity.type
_entity.pdbx_description
1 polymer ?
#
loop_
_entity_poly.entity_id
_entity_poly.type
_entity_poly.pdbx_seq_one_letter_code
_entity_poly.pdbx_strand_id
1 'polypeptide(L)'
;MICTMLYQLTKDASLKEMQEAGLDTLYTEHGKGIYPTDSNGVPFTATYFASVGDPIADLVEDMAAEQKARVTYEHLIDLATDEDVIAPLLFLRQREIVHFDRFQELYKKYKSLGY
;
A
#
# COMPACT_ATOMS: atom_id res chain seq x y z
N MET A 1 -8.89 -4.35 -0.15
CA MET A 1 -9.08 -3.57 1.10
C MET A 1 -8.88 -2.08 0.83
N ILE A 2 -7.69 -1.63 0.42
CA ILE A 2 -7.39 -0.20 0.17
C ILE A 2 -8.40 0.48 -0.79
N CYS A 3 -8.63 -0.08 -1.98
CA CYS A 3 -9.59 0.50 -2.93
C CYS A 3 -11.01 0.61 -2.36
N THR A 4 -11.41 -0.33 -1.50
CA THR A 4 -12.73 -0.30 -0.84
C THR A 4 -12.80 0.81 0.20
N MET A 5 -11.74 1.03 0.98
CA MET A 5 -11.66 2.16 1.92
C MET A 5 -11.73 3.50 1.18
N LEU A 6 -10.94 3.66 0.11
CA LEU A 6 -10.99 4.86 -0.74
C LEU A 6 -12.39 5.11 -1.33
N TYR A 7 -13.06 4.05 -1.80
CA TYR A 7 -14.43 4.16 -2.29
C TYR A 7 -15.40 4.59 -1.18
N GLN A 8 -15.32 4.00 0.01
CA GLN A 8 -16.20 4.35 1.13
C GLN A 8 -15.99 5.80 1.59
N LEU A 9 -14.75 6.29 1.58
CA LEU A 9 -14.42 7.68 1.92
C LEU A 9 -14.95 8.71 0.90
N THR A 10 -15.12 8.31 -0.37
CA THR A 10 -15.42 9.24 -1.47
C THR A 10 -16.80 9.11 -2.09
N LYS A 11 -17.48 7.97 -1.91
CA LYS A 11 -18.76 7.66 -2.59
C LYS A 11 -19.83 8.73 -2.39
N ASP A 12 -19.95 9.27 -1.18
CA ASP A 12 -20.99 10.22 -0.80
C ASP A 12 -20.48 11.68 -0.75
N ALA A 13 -19.17 11.91 -0.98
CA ALA A 13 -18.57 13.25 -0.95
C ALA A 13 -19.18 14.17 -2.02
N SER A 14 -19.54 15.39 -1.64
CA SER A 14 -19.95 16.43 -2.57
C SER A 14 -18.74 16.93 -3.38
N LEU A 15 -19.00 17.59 -4.53
CA LEU A 15 -17.92 18.19 -5.32
C LEU A 15 -17.13 19.23 -4.54
N LYS A 16 -17.80 19.95 -3.63
CA LYS A 16 -17.18 20.94 -2.77
C LYS A 16 -16.20 20.27 -1.79
N GLU A 17 -16.59 19.18 -1.14
CA GLU A 17 -15.71 18.44 -0.23
C GLU A 17 -14.50 17.84 -0.98
N MET A 18 -14.73 17.32 -2.20
CA MET A 18 -13.62 16.83 -3.04
C MET A 18 -12.63 17.95 -3.39
N GLN A 19 -13.13 19.15 -3.73
CA GLN A 19 -12.28 20.32 -3.99
C GLN A 19 -11.51 20.77 -2.75
N GLU A 20 -12.17 20.84 -1.59
CA GLU A 20 -11.55 21.22 -0.32
C GLU A 20 -10.46 20.22 0.12
N ALA A 21 -10.61 18.93 -0.24
CA ALA A 21 -9.63 17.88 -0.01
C ALA A 21 -8.52 17.80 -1.09
N GLY A 22 -8.54 18.65 -2.12
CA GLY A 22 -7.55 18.64 -3.21
C GLY A 22 -7.71 17.49 -4.21
N LEU A 23 -8.93 16.94 -4.35
CA LEU A 23 -9.27 15.83 -5.26
C LEU A 23 -10.02 16.29 -6.52
N ASP A 24 -9.99 17.59 -6.83
CA ASP A 24 -10.68 18.20 -7.98
C ASP A 24 -10.10 17.75 -9.33
N THR A 25 -8.78 17.59 -9.40
CA THR A 25 -8.09 17.05 -10.58
C THR A 25 -8.47 15.59 -10.81
N LEU A 26 -8.45 14.76 -9.76
CA LEU A 26 -8.88 13.36 -9.81
C LEU A 26 -10.35 13.25 -10.25
N TYR A 27 -11.23 14.11 -9.73
CA TYR A 27 -12.63 14.15 -10.13
C TYR A 27 -12.81 14.51 -11.61
N THR A 28 -12.03 15.46 -12.11
CA THR A 28 -12.13 15.92 -13.50
C THR A 28 -11.85 14.77 -14.48
N GLU A 29 -10.86 13.92 -14.19
CA GLU A 29 -10.48 12.82 -15.08
C GLU A 29 -11.26 11.52 -14.82
N HIS A 30 -11.63 11.25 -13.56
CA HIS A 30 -12.11 9.93 -13.14
C HIS A 30 -13.43 9.97 -12.35
N GLY A 31 -14.00 11.16 -12.11
CA GLY A 31 -15.15 11.34 -11.23
C GLY A 31 -14.86 10.80 -9.83
N LYS A 32 -15.73 9.93 -9.31
CA LYS A 32 -15.51 9.20 -8.05
C LYS A 32 -14.96 7.80 -8.26
N GLY A 33 -14.47 7.50 -9.46
CA GLY A 33 -13.86 6.21 -9.79
C GLY A 33 -12.54 6.02 -9.05
N ILE A 34 -12.23 4.76 -8.70
CA ILE A 34 -10.91 4.43 -8.16
C ILE A 34 -9.91 4.32 -9.31
N TYR A 35 -8.92 5.20 -9.31
CA TYR A 35 -7.82 5.19 -10.26
C TYR A 35 -6.48 4.96 -9.52
N PRO A 36 -5.77 3.83 -9.75
CA PRO A 36 -4.56 3.47 -9.02
C PRO A 36 -3.38 4.42 -9.29
N THR A 37 -3.25 5.43 -8.44
CA THR A 37 -2.16 6.41 -8.43
C THR A 37 -1.59 6.53 -7.02
N ASP A 38 -0.35 7.01 -6.91
CA ASP A 38 0.19 7.44 -5.62
C ASP A 38 -0.41 8.78 -5.16
N SER A 39 0.00 9.28 -3.98
CA SER A 39 -0.52 10.55 -3.43
C SER A 39 -0.12 11.80 -4.24
N ASN A 40 0.77 11.67 -5.21
CA ASN A 40 1.16 12.74 -6.13
C ASN A 40 0.51 12.59 -7.52
N GLY A 41 -0.36 11.60 -7.71
CA GLY A 41 -1.04 11.34 -8.98
C GLY A 41 -0.21 10.52 -9.99
N VAL A 42 0.89 9.89 -9.56
CA VAL A 42 1.70 9.04 -10.46
C VAL A 42 1.00 7.68 -10.65
N PRO A 43 0.66 7.27 -11.88
CA PRO A 43 -0.01 5.99 -12.12
C PRO A 43 0.83 4.79 -11.69
N PHE A 44 0.16 3.75 -11.20
CA PHE A 44 0.82 2.46 -10.97
C PHE A 44 1.44 1.92 -12.26
N THR A 45 2.67 1.41 -12.16
CA THR A 45 3.45 0.92 -13.30
C THR A 45 4.32 -0.26 -12.91
N ALA A 46 4.69 -1.08 -13.90
CA ALA A 46 5.55 -2.24 -13.71
C ALA A 46 6.98 -1.87 -13.23
N THR A 47 7.39 -0.60 -13.32
CA THR A 47 8.71 -0.15 -12.87
C THR A 47 8.91 -0.23 -11.35
N TYR A 48 7.84 -0.44 -10.58
CA TYR A 48 7.92 -0.66 -9.13
C TYR A 48 8.31 -2.09 -8.75
N PHE A 49 8.27 -3.03 -9.70
CA PHE A 49 8.70 -4.41 -9.44
C PHE A 49 10.22 -4.54 -9.60
N ALA A 50 10.90 -4.99 -8.55
CA ALA A 50 12.29 -5.43 -8.61
C ALA A 50 12.30 -6.96 -8.54
N SER A 51 12.34 -7.60 -9.71
CA SER A 51 12.41 -9.05 -9.87
C SER A 51 13.48 -9.37 -10.89
N VAL A 52 14.49 -10.14 -10.44
CA VAL A 52 15.66 -10.48 -11.27
C VAL A 52 15.82 -11.99 -11.48
N GLY A 53 14.95 -12.80 -10.89
CA GLY A 53 14.95 -14.26 -11.04
C GLY A 53 16.00 -14.96 -10.17
N ASP A 54 16.73 -14.22 -9.35
CA ASP A 54 17.56 -14.75 -8.28
C ASP A 54 16.73 -14.76 -6.99
N PRO A 55 16.43 -15.94 -6.42
CA PRO A 55 15.49 -16.02 -5.30
C PRO A 55 16.06 -15.42 -4.01
N ILE A 56 17.38 -15.28 -3.87
CA ILE A 56 17.97 -14.61 -2.71
C ILE A 56 17.78 -13.10 -2.83
N ALA A 57 18.11 -12.53 -3.99
CA ALA A 57 17.95 -11.11 -4.26
C ALA A 57 16.48 -10.68 -4.17
N ASP A 58 15.58 -11.45 -4.80
CA ASP A 58 14.15 -11.17 -4.82
C ASP A 58 13.56 -11.21 -3.39
N LEU A 59 13.95 -12.19 -2.55
CA LEU A 59 13.48 -12.24 -1.15
C LEU A 59 13.99 -11.08 -0.28
N VAL A 60 15.18 -10.55 -0.58
CA VAL A 60 15.70 -9.36 0.13
C VAL A 60 14.91 -8.12 -0.26
N GLU A 61 14.55 -7.98 -1.55
CA GLU A 61 13.67 -6.91 -1.99
C GLU A 61 12.29 -7.04 -1.36
N ASP A 62 11.69 -8.23 -1.36
CA ASP A 62 10.38 -8.47 -0.73
C ASP A 62 10.37 -8.06 0.75
N MET A 63 11.40 -8.45 1.51
CA MET A 63 11.57 -8.01 2.90
C MET A 63 11.67 -6.48 3.03
N ALA A 64 12.38 -5.81 2.12
CA ALA A 64 12.47 -4.36 2.13
C ALA A 64 11.13 -3.70 1.77
N ALA A 65 10.39 -4.27 0.81
CA ALA A 65 9.06 -3.82 0.42
C ALA A 65 8.08 -3.89 1.59
N GLU A 66 8.05 -4.99 2.34
CA GLU A 66 7.18 -5.16 3.51
C GLU A 66 7.49 -4.15 4.63
N GLN A 67 8.78 -3.83 4.86
CA GLN A 67 9.14 -2.79 5.83
C GLN A 67 8.68 -1.40 5.40
N LYS A 68 8.83 -1.05 4.10
CA LYS A 68 8.33 0.22 3.55
C LYS A 68 6.80 0.31 3.66
N ALA A 69 6.10 -0.78 3.34
CA ALA A 69 4.64 -0.87 3.46
C ALA A 69 4.17 -0.72 4.92
N ARG A 70 4.82 -1.43 5.87
CA ARG A 70 4.53 -1.32 7.30
C ARG A 70 4.62 0.13 7.80
N VAL A 71 5.70 0.82 7.48
CA VAL A 71 5.90 2.24 7.87
C VAL A 71 4.86 3.14 7.21
N THR A 72 4.51 2.87 5.94
CA THR A 72 3.45 3.61 5.25
C THR A 72 2.11 3.48 5.96
N TYR A 73 1.73 2.27 6.41
CA TYR A 73 0.52 2.09 7.20
C TYR A 73 0.60 2.77 8.57
N GLU A 74 1.76 2.78 9.23
CA GLU A 74 1.96 3.52 10.48
C GLU A 74 1.72 5.02 10.29
N HIS A 75 2.25 5.62 9.21
CA HIS A 75 1.94 7.03 8.88
C HIS A 75 0.45 7.27 8.57
N LEU A 76 -0.21 6.33 7.88
CA LEU A 76 -1.65 6.45 7.63
C LEU A 76 -2.47 6.37 8.93
N ILE A 77 -2.04 5.53 9.88
CA ILE A 77 -2.66 5.44 11.21
C ILE A 77 -2.47 6.74 11.99
N ASP A 78 -1.29 7.36 11.92
CA ASP A 78 -1.03 8.67 12.55
C ASP A 78 -1.94 9.78 12.00
N LEU A 79 -2.32 9.71 10.72
CA LEU A 79 -3.19 10.69 10.04
C LEU A 79 -4.68 10.41 10.19
N ALA A 80 -5.08 9.15 10.38
CA ALA A 80 -6.48 8.76 10.42
C ALA A 80 -7.15 9.19 11.74
N THR A 81 -8.37 9.70 11.64
CA THR A 81 -9.17 10.13 12.80
C THR A 81 -10.41 9.27 13.04
N ASP A 82 -10.67 8.29 12.16
CA ASP A 82 -11.86 7.43 12.19
C ASP A 82 -11.43 5.98 12.51
N GLU A 83 -12.05 5.38 13.54
CA GLU A 83 -11.78 4.00 13.96
C GLU A 83 -12.06 2.99 12.85
N ASP A 84 -13.07 3.24 11.99
CA ASP A 84 -13.42 2.36 10.87
C ASP A 84 -12.37 2.39 9.75
N VAL A 85 -11.52 3.42 9.72
CA VAL A 85 -10.34 3.50 8.85
C VAL A 85 -9.11 2.91 9.55
N ILE A 86 -8.93 3.18 10.84
CA ILE A 86 -7.76 2.72 11.61
C ILE A 86 -7.76 1.19 11.75
N ALA A 87 -8.90 0.56 12.03
CA ALA A 87 -8.99 -0.87 12.25
C ALA A 87 -8.46 -1.72 11.07
N PRO A 88 -8.90 -1.51 9.81
CA PRO A 88 -8.32 -2.22 8.67
C PRO A 88 -6.85 -1.89 8.41
N LEU A 89 -6.39 -0.66 8.71
CA LEU A 89 -4.97 -0.32 8.61
C LEU A 89 -4.10 -1.08 9.62
N LEU A 90 -4.58 -1.24 10.87
CA LEU A 90 -3.90 -2.06 11.88
C LEU A 90 -3.78 -3.52 11.44
N PHE A 91 -4.83 -4.06 10.82
CA PHE A 91 -4.79 -5.40 10.23
C PHE A 91 -3.71 -5.51 9.15
N LEU A 92 -3.71 -4.60 8.17
CA LEU A 92 -2.71 -4.59 7.08
C LEU A 92 -1.30 -4.42 7.62
N ARG A 93 -1.09 -3.50 8.56
CA ARG A 93 0.18 -3.28 9.24
C ARG A 93 0.70 -4.56 9.92
N GLN A 94 -0.18 -5.32 10.59
CA GLN A 94 0.19 -6.58 11.22
C GLN A 94 0.53 -7.67 10.18
N ARG A 95 -0.14 -7.66 9.02
CA ARG A 95 0.17 -8.58 7.92
C ARG A 95 1.57 -8.35 7.37
N GLU A 96 2.05 -7.12 7.28
CA GLU A 96 3.40 -6.87 6.75
C GLU A 96 4.51 -7.38 7.68
N ILE A 97 4.28 -7.42 9.00
CA ILE A 97 5.17 -8.13 9.92
C ILE A 97 5.21 -9.62 9.60
N VAL A 98 4.03 -10.23 9.42
CA VAL A 98 3.95 -11.66 9.10
C VAL A 98 4.61 -11.94 7.75
N HIS A 99 4.36 -11.13 6.72
CA HIS A 99 4.98 -11.30 5.41
C HIS A 99 6.51 -11.20 5.50
N PHE A 100 7.03 -10.17 6.18
CA PHE A 100 8.46 -10.02 6.41
C PHE A 100 9.07 -11.27 7.07
N ASP A 101 8.45 -11.77 8.14
CA ASP A 101 8.94 -12.95 8.85
C ASP A 101 8.93 -14.20 7.94
N ARG A 102 7.89 -14.37 7.13
CA ARG A 102 7.79 -15.49 6.18
C ARG A 102 8.83 -15.41 5.06
N PHE A 103 9.09 -14.23 4.51
CA PHE A 103 10.16 -14.03 3.54
C PHE A 103 11.53 -14.27 4.16
N GLN A 104 11.75 -13.82 5.40
CA GLN A 104 12.99 -14.05 6.12
C GLN A 104 13.24 -15.54 6.41
N GLU A 105 12.21 -16.29 6.81
CA GLU A 105 12.29 -17.74 6.98
C GLU A 105 12.70 -18.43 5.68
N LEU A 106 12.09 -18.05 4.56
CA LEU A 106 12.39 -18.63 3.25
C LEU A 106 13.80 -18.26 2.78
N TYR A 107 14.22 -17.02 2.99
CA TYR A 107 15.57 -16.54 2.70
C TYR A 107 16.62 -17.39 3.43
N LYS A 108 16.46 -17.60 4.74
CA LYS A 108 17.36 -18.44 5.55
C LYS A 108 17.39 -19.88 5.03
N LYS A 109 16.22 -20.45 4.70
CA LYS A 109 16.11 -21.79 4.12
C LYS A 109 16.88 -21.89 2.80
N TYR A 110 16.69 -20.95 1.89
CA TYR A 110 17.33 -21.00 0.56
C TYR A 110 18.83 -20.81 0.64
N LYS A 111 19.31 -19.89 1.49
CA LYS A 111 20.74 -19.78 1.81
C LYS A 111 21.34 -21.09 2.31
N SER A 112 20.62 -21.83 3.16
CA SER A 112 21.09 -23.14 3.64
C SER A 112 21.15 -24.23 2.56
N LEU A 113 20.39 -24.07 1.47
CA LEU A 113 20.36 -24.98 0.33
C LEU A 113 21.38 -24.61 -0.75
N GLY A 114 22.14 -23.52 -0.56
CA GLY A 114 23.17 -23.08 -1.50
C GLY A 114 22.66 -22.26 -2.69
N TYR A 115 21.46 -21.68 -2.57
CA TYR A 115 21.03 -20.58 -3.45
C TYR A 115 21.77 -19.28 -3.12
#